data_AF-A0A2T4JAH6-F1
#
_entry.id   AF-A0A2T4JAH6-F1
#
_cell.length_a   1.000
_cell.length_b   1.000
_cell.length_c   1.000
_cell.angle_alpha   90.00
_cell.angle_beta   90.00
_cell.angle_gamma   90.00
#
_symmetry.space_group_name_H-M   'P 1'
#
loop_
_entity.id
_entity.type
_entity.pdbx_description
1 polymer ?
#
loop_
_entity_poly.entity_id
_entity_poly.type
_entity_poly.pdbx_seq_one_letter_code
_entity_poly.pdbx_strand_id
1 'polypeptide(L)'
;MTIRFSDGEAEPDEGLRLTEELFRIAVGDLNAALTAIRDGQFEAAKAGKAAVRDLVDMSKQVLEGRRNVEKLRKQIAGDVGARGELDLDAARDEIGRRLACLRDARGD
;
A
#
# COMPACT_ATOMS: atom_id res chain seq x y z
N MET A 1 31.07 0.98 6.44
CA MET A 1 30.09 -0.06 6.85
C MET A 1 28.83 0.68 7.24
N THR A 2 27.84 0.68 6.37
CA THR A 2 26.56 1.35 6.64
C THR A 2 25.52 0.25 6.79
N ILE A 3 25.17 -0.03 8.04
CA ILE A 3 24.09 -0.96 8.38
C ILE A 3 22.78 -0.24 8.05
N ARG A 4 21.96 -0.82 7.16
CA ARG A 4 20.58 -0.39 6.96
C ARG A 4 19.73 -1.10 8.02
N PHE A 5 19.17 -0.31 8.93
CA PHE A 5 18.12 -0.80 9.82
C PHE A 5 16.85 -1.00 8.98
N SER A 6 16.30 -2.20 9.09
CA SER A 6 15.00 -2.58 8.57
C SER A 6 13.97 -1.56 9.03
N ASP A 7 13.41 -0.83 8.08
CA ASP A 7 12.21 -0.02 8.31
C ASP A 7 11.16 -0.98 8.85
N GLY A 8 10.55 -0.63 9.98
CA GLY A 8 9.51 -1.44 10.59
C GLY A 8 8.38 -1.61 9.60
N GLU A 9 8.34 -2.77 8.94
CA GLU A 9 7.23 -3.20 8.10
C GLU A 9 6.02 -3.36 9.02
N ALA A 10 5.28 -2.28 9.26
CA ALA A 10 3.84 -2.42 9.41
C ALA A 10 3.40 -3.10 8.12
N GLU A 11 3.11 -4.41 8.21
CA GLU A 11 2.96 -5.26 7.04
C GLU A 11 1.98 -4.59 6.07
N PRO A 12 2.36 -4.36 4.79
CA PRO A 12 1.46 -3.83 3.77
C PRO A 12 0.13 -4.58 3.67
N ASP A 13 0.06 -5.78 4.24
CA ASP A 13 -1.07 -6.70 4.33
C ASP A 13 -2.16 -6.26 5.32
N GLU A 14 -1.83 -5.61 6.45
CA GLU A 14 -2.82 -5.31 7.49
C GLU A 14 -3.86 -4.27 7.03
N GLY A 15 -3.40 -3.23 6.33
CA GLY A 15 -4.28 -2.23 5.73
C GLY A 15 -5.13 -2.78 4.59
N LEU A 16 -4.61 -3.76 3.83
CA LEU A 16 -5.34 -4.43 2.76
C LEU A 16 -6.45 -5.31 3.34
N ARG A 17 -6.13 -6.11 4.37
CA ARG A 17 -7.09 -6.97 5.08
C ARG A 17 -8.21 -6.17 5.73
N LEU A 18 -7.89 -5.06 6.39
CA LEU A 18 -8.90 -4.14 6.92
C LEU A 18 -9.82 -3.61 5.82
N THR A 19 -9.26 -3.26 4.66
CA THR A 19 -10.03 -2.76 3.52
C THR A 19 -10.94 -3.84 2.93
N GLU A 20 -10.48 -5.08 2.79
CA GLU A 20 -11.30 -6.21 2.33
C GLU A 20 -12.46 -6.53 3.27
N GLU A 21 -12.23 -6.44 4.58
CA GLU A 21 -13.27 -6.65 5.58
C GLU A 21 -14.36 -5.58 5.51
N LEU A 22 -13.98 -4.31 5.36
CA LEU A 22 -14.92 -3.21 5.13
C LEU A 22 -15.75 -3.39 3.85
N PHE A 23 -15.14 -3.88 2.76
CA PHE A 23 -15.88 -4.18 1.53
C PHE A 23 -16.87 -5.35 1.70
N ARG A 24 -16.50 -6.38 2.45
CA ARG A 24 -17.40 -7.52 2.72
C ARG A 24 -18.64 -7.08 3.49
N ILE A 25 -18.46 -6.23 4.50
CA ILE A 25 -19.56 -5.63 5.29
C ILE A 25 -20.47 -4.81 4.36
N ALA A 26 -19.90 -3.93 3.56
CA ALA A 26 -20.64 -3.10 2.60
C ALA A 26 -21.49 -3.94 1.60
N VAL A 27 -20.96 -5.06 1.11
CA VAL A 27 -21.70 -5.97 0.22
C VAL A 27 -22.88 -6.64 0.94
N GLY A 28 -22.70 -7.02 2.22
CA GLY A 28 -23.77 -7.57 3.05
C GLY A 28 -24.94 -6.59 3.20
N ASP A 29 -24.62 -5.34 3.55
CA ASP A 29 -25.62 -4.29 3.75
C ASP A 29 -26.39 -3.96 2.45
N LEU A 30 -25.68 -3.93 1.31
CA LEU A 30 -26.30 -3.69 0.01
C LEU A 30 -27.28 -4.80 -0.38
N ASN A 31 -26.92 -6.06 -0.12
CA ASN A 31 -27.80 -7.19 -0.41
C ASN A 31 -29.07 -7.17 0.46
N ALA A 32 -28.95 -6.80 1.73
CA ALA A 32 -30.10 -6.63 2.61
C ALA A 32 -31.05 -5.53 2.11
N ALA A 33 -30.50 -4.39 1.68
CA ALA A 33 -31.27 -3.30 1.10
C ALA A 33 -32.00 -3.71 -0.20
N LEU A 34 -31.35 -4.50 -1.06
CA LEU A 34 -31.97 -5.01 -2.30
C LEU A 34 -33.14 -5.96 -2.02
N THR A 35 -33.04 -6.81 -1.00
CA THR A 35 -34.14 -7.69 -0.58
C THR A 35 -35.34 -6.88 -0.08
N ALA A 36 -35.12 -5.89 0.78
CA ALA A 36 -36.20 -5.04 1.31
C ALA A 36 -36.96 -4.27 0.21
N ILE A 37 -36.27 -3.88 -0.87
CA ILE A 37 -36.89 -3.25 -2.05
C ILE A 37 -37.78 -4.24 -2.81
N ARG A 38 -37.33 -5.49 -2.98
CA ARG A 38 -38.11 -6.55 -3.65
C ARG A 38 -39.40 -6.90 -2.90
N ASP A 39 -39.40 -6.74 -1.58
CA ASP A 39 -40.55 -7.02 -0.71
C ASP A 39 -41.58 -5.87 -0.66
N GLY A 40 -41.44 -4.84 -1.50
CA GLY A 40 -42.46 -3.78 -1.65
C GLY A 40 -42.55 -2.83 -0.46
N GLN A 41 -41.57 -2.81 0.44
CA GLN A 41 -41.53 -1.89 1.57
C GLN A 41 -41.01 -0.51 1.12
N PHE A 42 -41.86 0.31 0.50
CA PHE A 42 -41.42 1.53 -0.21
C PHE A 42 -40.90 2.68 0.66
N GLU A 43 -41.34 2.83 1.91
CA GLU A 43 -40.70 3.75 2.88
C GLU A 43 -39.30 3.24 3.26
N ALA A 44 -39.16 1.93 3.44
CA ALA A 44 -37.86 1.27 3.53
C ALA A 44 -37.07 1.37 2.20
N ALA A 45 -37.73 1.47 1.05
CA ALA A 45 -37.08 1.66 -0.25
C ALA A 45 -36.56 3.08 -0.43
N LYS A 46 -37.22 4.09 0.13
CA LYS A 46 -36.73 5.48 0.13
C LYS A 46 -35.53 5.64 1.05
N ALA A 47 -35.60 5.08 2.26
CA ALA A 47 -34.46 4.96 3.17
C ALA A 47 -33.33 4.13 2.55
N GLY A 48 -33.67 3.02 1.87
CA GLY A 48 -32.73 2.17 1.15
C GLY A 48 -32.06 2.87 -0.03
N LYS A 49 -32.79 3.67 -0.80
CA LYS A 49 -32.22 4.49 -1.88
C LYS A 49 -31.23 5.53 -1.36
N ALA A 50 -31.49 6.12 -0.20
CA ALA A 50 -30.54 7.01 0.47
C ALA A 50 -29.29 6.24 0.92
N ALA A 51 -29.47 5.10 1.61
CA ALA A 51 -28.38 4.25 2.06
C ALA A 51 -27.49 3.74 0.90
N VAL A 52 -28.08 3.35 -0.24
CA VAL A 52 -27.34 2.97 -1.45
C VAL A 52 -26.50 4.14 -1.99
N ARG A 53 -27.06 5.35 -1.96
CA ARG A 53 -26.35 6.56 -2.43
C ARG A 53 -25.17 6.88 -1.52
N ASP A 54 -25.40 6.82 -0.21
CA ASP A 54 -24.36 7.04 0.80
C ASP A 54 -23.25 5.98 0.69
N LEU A 55 -23.60 4.72 0.43
CA LEU A 55 -22.63 3.64 0.20
C LEU A 55 -21.79 3.88 -1.06
N VAL A 56 -22.42 4.33 -2.16
CA VAL A 56 -21.70 4.69 -3.39
C VAL A 56 -20.72 5.84 -3.13
N ASP A 57 -21.14 6.84 -2.36
CA ASP A 57 -20.29 7.99 -2.07
C ASP A 57 -19.15 7.63 -1.10
N MET A 58 -19.41 6.81 -0.08
CA MET A 58 -18.38 6.24 0.79
C MET A 58 -17.38 5.38 0.00
N SER A 59 -17.86 4.57 -0.95
CA SER A 59 -17.01 3.76 -1.82
C SER A 59 -16.09 4.62 -2.69
N LYS A 60 -16.59 5.74 -3.24
CA LYS A 60 -15.76 6.70 -3.97
C LYS A 60 -14.66 7.29 -3.09
N GLN A 61 -14.99 7.66 -1.85
CA GLN A 61 -14.03 8.22 -0.89
C GLN A 61 -12.93 7.22 -0.55
N VAL A 62 -13.26 5.94 -0.34
CA VAL A 62 -12.27 4.87 -0.09
C VAL A 62 -11.34 4.69 -1.30
N LEU A 63 -11.89 4.66 -2.52
CA LEU A 63 -11.09 4.55 -3.75
C LEU A 63 -10.18 5.76 -3.97
N GLU A 64 -10.63 6.96 -3.60
CA GLU A 64 -9.81 8.16 -3.61
C GLU A 64 -8.70 8.11 -2.56
N GLY A 65 -9.01 7.69 -1.34
CA GLY A 65 -8.03 7.43 -0.28
C GLY A 65 -6.95 6.46 -0.75
N ARG A 66 -7.33 5.34 -1.39
CA ARG A 66 -6.39 4.37 -1.96
C ARG A 66 -5.48 4.98 -3.03
N ARG A 67 -6.04 5.80 -3.93
CA ARG A 67 -5.24 6.51 -4.94
C ARG A 67 -4.24 7.47 -4.29
N ASN A 68 -4.61 8.14 -3.21
CA ASN A 68 -3.73 9.06 -2.49
C ASN A 68 -2.61 8.32 -1.75
N VAL A 69 -2.92 7.20 -1.08
CA VAL A 69 -1.90 6.34 -0.45
C VAL A 69 -0.91 5.81 -1.47
N GLU A 70 -1.38 5.35 -2.63
CA GLU A 70 -0.50 4.85 -3.68
C GLU A 70 0.41 5.94 -4.26
N LYS A 71 -0.10 7.18 -4.40
CA LYS A 71 0.72 8.34 -4.77
C LYS A 71 1.80 8.62 -3.71
N LEU A 72 1.43 8.63 -2.44
CA LEU A 72 2.37 8.85 -1.34
C LEU A 72 3.43 7.74 -1.27
N ARG A 73 3.03 6.48 -1.43
CA ARG A 73 3.96 5.34 -1.49
C ARG A 73 4.96 5.49 -2.64
N LYS A 74 4.51 5.90 -3.82
CA LYS A 74 5.39 6.17 -4.97
C LYS A 74 6.34 7.35 -4.73
N GLN A 75 5.87 8.41 -4.09
CA GLN A 75 6.71 9.55 -3.71
C GLN A 75 7.79 9.13 -2.72
N ILE A 76 7.41 8.41 -1.66
CA ILE A 76 8.36 7.87 -0.68
C ILE A 76 9.35 6.92 -1.36
N ALA A 77 8.91 5.99 -2.20
CA ALA A 77 9.79 5.08 -2.91
C ALA A 77 10.75 5.81 -3.88
N GLY A 78 10.28 6.86 -4.55
CA GLY A 78 11.14 7.74 -5.37
C GLY A 78 12.14 8.53 -4.53
N ASP A 79 11.75 8.94 -3.32
CA ASP A 79 12.59 9.68 -2.37
C ASP A 79 13.63 8.78 -1.68
N VAL A 80 13.31 7.49 -1.48
CA VAL A 80 14.25 6.47 -0.96
C VAL A 80 15.41 6.24 -1.95
N GLY A 81 15.19 6.43 -3.26
CA GLY A 81 16.27 6.46 -4.25
C GLY A 81 17.07 7.77 -4.27
N ALA A 82 16.47 8.88 -3.84
CA ALA A 82 17.10 10.21 -3.84
C ALA A 82 17.91 10.50 -2.56
N ARG A 83 17.57 9.89 -1.42
CA ARG A 83 18.18 10.18 -0.11
C ARG A 83 19.55 9.51 0.13
N GLY A 84 20.05 8.75 -0.83
CA GLY A 84 21.35 8.10 -0.73
C GLY A 84 21.63 7.29 -1.97
N GLU A 85 21.98 7.99 -3.04
CA GLU A 85 22.49 7.39 -4.27
C GLU A 85 23.62 6.43 -3.89
N LEU A 86 23.44 5.14 -4.19
CA LEU A 86 24.48 4.14 -4.02
C LEU A 86 25.61 4.50 -4.98
N ASP A 87 26.70 5.06 -4.47
CA ASP A 87 27.90 5.32 -5.27
C ASP A 87 28.58 3.99 -5.62
N LEU A 88 28.18 3.46 -6.78
CA LEU A 88 28.67 2.19 -7.31
C LEU A 88 30.15 2.29 -7.74
N ASP A 89 30.64 3.49 -8.06
CA ASP A 89 32.03 3.70 -8.45
C ASP A 89 32.95 3.66 -7.23
N ALA A 90 32.60 4.37 -6.14
CA ALA A 90 33.34 4.27 -4.88
C ALA A 90 33.29 2.85 -4.29
N ALA A 91 32.17 2.13 -4.44
CA ALA A 91 32.06 0.74 -4.03
C ALA A 91 32.97 -0.18 -4.87
N ARG A 92 33.05 0.04 -6.18
CA ARG A 92 33.93 -0.72 -7.08
C ARG A 92 35.39 -0.49 -6.72
N ASP A 93 35.79 0.75 -6.44
CA ASP A 93 37.15 1.09 -6.04
C ASP A 93 37.56 0.40 -4.73
N GLU A 94 36.67 0.38 -3.74
CA GLU A 94 36.91 -0.29 -2.46
C GLU A 94 37.06 -1.81 -2.63
N ILE A 95 36.23 -2.44 -3.46
CA ILE A 95 36.34 -3.88 -3.77
C ILE A 95 37.68 -4.16 -4.47
N GLY A 96 38.07 -3.33 -5.45
CA GLY A 96 39.33 -3.45 -6.17
C GLY A 96 40.55 -3.40 -5.25
N ARG A 97 40.58 -2.43 -4.33
CA ARG A 97 41.63 -2.33 -3.30
C ARG A 97 41.73 -3.59 -2.44
N ARG A 98 40.60 -4.10 -1.94
CA ARG A 98 40.60 -5.31 -1.10
C ARG A 98 41.06 -6.55 -1.85
N LEU A 99 40.68 -6.69 -3.12
CA LEU A 99 41.13 -7.79 -3.96
C LEU A 99 42.63 -7.71 -4.24
N ALA A 100 43.19 -6.52 -4.44
CA ALA A 100 44.64 -6.33 -4.57
C ALA A 100 45.37 -6.78 -3.30
N CYS A 101 44.94 -6.33 -2.11
CA CYS A 101 45.53 -6.76 -0.85
C CYS A 101 45.48 -8.29 -0.66
N LEU A 102 44.41 -8.94 -1.09
CA LEU A 102 44.30 -10.40 -1.02
C LEU A 102 45.24 -11.12 -2.01
N ARG A 103 45.51 -10.54 -3.18
CA ARG A 103 46.49 -11.08 -4.14
C ARG A 103 47.91 -10.92 -3.60
N ASP A 104 48.24 -9.74 -3.08
CA ASP A 104 49.54 -9.47 -2.47
C ASP A 104 49.81 -10.41 -1.29
N ALA A 105 48.80 -10.66 -0.45
CA ALA A 105 48.90 -11.61 0.67
C ALA A 105 49.05 -13.08 0.23
N ARG A 106 48.62 -13.42 -0.99
CA ARG A 106 48.77 -14.75 -1.59
C ARG A 106 50.17 -14.98 -2.18
N GLY A 107 50.92 -13.91 -2.46
CA GLY A 107 52.29 -13.97 -2.96
C GLY A 107 52.44 -14.23 -4.47
N ASP A 108 51.45 -13.82 -5.27
CA ASP A 108 51.57 -13.74 -6.74
C ASP A 108 52.03 -12.34 -7.19
#